data_AF-A0A7C7ZFI7-F1
#
_entry.id   AF-A0A7C7ZFI7-F1
#
_cell.length_a   1.000
_cell.length_b   1.000
_cell.length_c   1.000
_cell.angle_alpha   90.00
_cell.angle_beta   90.00
_cell.angle_gamma   90.00
#
_symmetry.space_group_name_H-M   'P 1'
#
loop_
_entity.id
_entity.type
_entity.pdbx_description
1 polymer ?
#
loop_
_entity_poly.entity_id
_entity_poly.type
_entity_poly.pdbx_seq_one_letter_code
_entity_poly.pdbx_strand_id
1 'polypeptide(L)'
;MGSWRPASILAITVLLVGWASYSFHFQQIFVKRWGGVMTISVPNGHVHLAATWKDDNLWVENDDPATNTCHFNEYSKGNLLQGKVTIKNCSPMLRGAGNEQVRIP
;
A
#
# COMPACT_ATOMS: atom_id res chain seq x y z
N MET A 1 15.12 46.24 8.73
CA MET A 1 14.15 45.16 9.02
C MET A 1 13.28 44.84 7.78
N GLY A 2 13.87 44.73 6.58
CA GLY A 2 13.09 44.62 5.32
C GLY A 2 13.11 43.26 4.62
N SER A 3 14.07 42.38 4.95
CA SER A 3 14.28 41.09 4.25
C SER A 3 13.73 39.87 4.98
N TRP A 4 13.30 39.99 6.24
CA TRP A 4 12.85 38.85 7.04
C TRP A 4 11.52 38.27 6.56
N ARG A 5 10.57 39.12 6.17
CA ARG A 5 9.28 38.68 5.63
C ARG A 5 9.44 37.85 4.34
N PRO A 6 10.15 38.31 3.30
CA PRO A 6 10.34 37.50 2.09
C PRO A 6 11.21 36.27 2.35
N ALA A 7 12.21 36.34 3.22
CA ALA A 7 13.02 35.18 3.59
C ALA A 7 12.21 34.09 4.28
N SER A 8 11.33 34.45 5.23
CA SER A 8 10.43 33.49 5.89
C SER A 8 9.46 32.84 4.91
N ILE A 9 8.89 33.62 3.97
CA ILE A 9 7.98 33.09 2.95
C ILE A 9 8.70 32.06 2.07
N LEU A 10 9.92 32.37 1.64
CA LEU A 10 10.72 31.45 0.82
C LEU A 10 11.06 30.17 1.60
N ALA A 11 11.50 30.30 2.85
CA ALA A 11 11.83 29.16 3.70
C ALA A 11 10.63 28.23 3.93
N ILE A 12 9.46 28.80 4.23
CA ILE A 12 8.22 28.04 4.40
C ILE A 12 7.84 27.34 3.09
N THR A 13 7.97 28.03 1.95
CA THR A 13 7.66 27.44 0.64
C THR A 13 8.55 26.23 0.36
N VAL A 14 9.87 26.35 0.57
CA VAL A 14 10.81 25.24 0.39
C VAL A 14 10.48 24.09 1.33
N LEU A 15 10.18 24.39 2.60
CA LEU A 15 9.81 23.37 3.59
C LEU A 15 8.54 22.62 3.19
N LEU A 16 7.49 23.33 2.78
CA LEU A 16 6.22 22.73 2.37
C LEU A 16 6.37 21.89 1.10
N VAL A 17 7.13 22.37 0.11
CA VAL A 17 7.39 21.62 -1.13
C VAL A 17 8.22 20.37 -0.83
N GLY A 18 9.25 20.47 0.00
CA GLY A 18 10.08 19.33 0.42
C GLY A 18 9.28 18.28 1.17
N TRP A 19 8.45 18.70 2.12
CA TRP A 19 7.55 17.81 2.86
C TRP A 19 6.54 17.14 1.91
N ALA A 20 5.82 17.90 1.09
CA ALA A 20 4.86 17.34 0.13
C ALA A 20 5.54 16.33 -0.81
N SER A 21 6.71 16.67 -1.35
CA SER A 21 7.47 15.77 -2.22
C SER A 21 7.87 14.49 -1.49
N TYR A 22 8.27 14.59 -0.22
CA TYR A 22 8.60 13.42 0.60
C TYR A 22 7.40 12.50 0.81
N SER A 23 6.28 13.06 1.29
CA SER A 23 5.08 12.29 1.63
C SER A 23 4.37 11.69 0.41
N PHE A 24 4.32 12.40 -0.72
CA PHE A 24 3.58 11.94 -1.89
C PHE A 24 4.45 11.19 -2.92
N HIS A 25 5.78 11.34 -2.91
CA HIS A 25 6.64 10.75 -3.95
C HIS A 25 7.77 9.90 -3.39
N PHE A 26 8.59 10.44 -2.48
CA PHE A 26 9.83 9.79 -2.10
C PHE A 26 9.64 8.60 -1.16
N GLN A 27 8.65 8.63 -0.27
CA GLN A 27 8.42 7.54 0.69
C GLN A 27 8.33 6.16 0.02
N GLN A 28 7.53 6.04 -1.05
CA GLN A 28 7.33 4.77 -1.75
C GLN A 28 8.57 4.35 -2.57
N ILE A 29 9.29 5.31 -3.15
CA ILE A 29 10.55 5.04 -3.87
C ILE A 29 11.65 4.58 -2.90
N PHE A 30 11.74 5.19 -1.72
CA PHE A 30 12.69 4.79 -0.69
C PHE A 30 12.40 3.38 -0.17
N VAL A 31 11.13 3.03 0.05
CA VAL A 31 10.74 1.67 0.43
C VAL A 31 11.15 0.67 -0.65
N LYS A 32 10.80 0.93 -1.91
CA LYS A 32 11.07 -0.02 -3.00
C LYS A 32 12.56 -0.14 -3.35
N ARG A 33 13.29 0.97 -3.44
CA ARG A 33 14.64 1.01 -4.03
C ARG A 33 15.78 1.13 -3.00
N TRP A 34 15.50 1.62 -1.80
CA TRP A 34 16.54 1.98 -0.81
C TRP A 34 16.32 1.32 0.56
N GLY A 35 15.31 0.47 0.73
CA GLY A 35 15.08 -0.28 1.96
C GLY A 35 14.36 0.47 3.09
N GLY A 36 13.46 1.40 2.75
CA GLY A 36 12.58 2.07 3.73
C GLY A 36 11.42 1.19 4.27
N VAL A 37 10.59 1.77 5.14
CA VAL A 37 9.43 1.08 5.75
C VAL A 37 8.11 1.74 5.32
N MET A 38 7.13 0.92 4.94
CA MET A 38 5.75 1.33 4.64
C MET A 38 4.79 0.37 5.31
N THR A 39 3.73 0.92 5.88
CA THR A 39 2.67 0.15 6.55
C THR A 39 1.37 0.31 5.76
N ILE A 40 0.72 -0.82 5.46
CA ILE A 40 -0.62 -0.89 4.87
C ILE A 40 -1.50 -1.75 5.75
N SER A 41 -2.77 -1.39 5.86
CA SER A 41 -3.74 -2.16 6.64
C SER A 41 -4.62 -2.97 5.72
N VAL A 42 -4.74 -4.26 6.03
CA VAL A 42 -5.71 -5.15 5.37
C VAL A 42 -7.10 -4.83 5.94
N PRO A 43 -8.15 -4.71 5.09
CA PRO A 43 -9.51 -4.47 5.58
C PRO A 43 -9.97 -5.58 6.54
N ASN A 44 -10.80 -5.21 7.53
CA ASN A 44 -11.32 -6.17 8.51
C ASN A 44 -12.10 -7.30 7.82
N GLY A 45 -11.84 -8.53 8.23
CA GLY A 45 -12.47 -9.73 7.67
C GLY A 45 -11.82 -10.24 6.38
N HIS A 46 -10.89 -9.49 5.78
CA HIS A 46 -10.12 -9.95 4.64
C HIS A 46 -8.86 -10.69 5.09
N VAL A 47 -8.40 -11.64 4.28
CA VAL A 47 -7.15 -12.38 4.48
C VAL A 47 -6.14 -11.92 3.44
N HIS A 48 -4.95 -11.53 3.88
CA HIS A 48 -3.87 -11.18 2.95
C HIS A 48 -3.37 -12.43 2.22
N LEU A 49 -3.31 -12.36 0.89
CA LEU A 49 -2.81 -13.46 0.05
C LEU A 49 -1.39 -13.19 -0.42
N ALA A 50 -1.16 -12.05 -1.07
CA ALA A 50 0.12 -11.71 -1.66
C ALA A 50 0.29 -10.21 -1.84
N ALA A 51 1.54 -9.75 -1.87
CA ALA A 51 1.89 -8.40 -2.28
C ALA A 51 3.03 -8.44 -3.30
N THR A 52 2.96 -7.62 -4.34
CA THR A 52 3.99 -7.53 -5.37
C THR A 52 4.17 -6.10 -5.85
N TRP A 53 5.34 -5.80 -6.43
CA TRP A 53 5.61 -4.52 -7.06
C TRP A 53 5.46 -4.64 -8.57
N LYS A 54 4.70 -3.73 -9.16
CA LYS A 54 4.68 -3.50 -10.61
C LYS A 54 5.10 -2.07 -10.86
N ASP A 55 6.28 -1.89 -11.46
CA ASP A 55 6.94 -0.59 -11.52
C ASP A 55 6.94 0.05 -10.12
N ASP A 56 6.70 1.36 -10.00
CA ASP A 56 6.71 2.03 -8.70
C ASP A 56 5.42 1.81 -7.87
N ASN A 57 4.47 0.97 -8.32
CA ASN A 57 3.20 0.73 -7.65
C ASN A 57 3.19 -0.60 -6.88
N LEU A 58 2.65 -0.55 -5.66
CA LEU A 58 2.47 -1.74 -4.82
C LEU A 58 1.10 -2.34 -5.10
N TRP A 59 1.07 -3.62 -5.45
CA TRP A 59 -0.15 -4.38 -5.64
C TRP A 59 -0.34 -5.34 -4.47
N VAL A 60 -1.54 -5.31 -3.89
CA VAL A 60 -1.88 -6.13 -2.72
C VAL A 60 -3.13 -6.92 -3.04
N GLU A 61 -3.02 -8.24 -2.92
CA GLU A 61 -4.11 -9.18 -3.07
C GLU A 61 -4.65 -9.59 -1.70
N ASN A 62 -5.94 -9.35 -1.49
CA ASN A 62 -6.65 -9.75 -0.29
C ASN A 62 -7.91 -10.54 -0.65
N ASP A 63 -8.15 -11.62 0.07
CA ASP A 63 -9.32 -12.47 -0.05
C ASP A 63 -10.43 -12.02 0.89
N ASP A 64 -11.68 -11.96 0.42
CA ASP A 64 -12.88 -11.83 1.23
C ASP A 64 -13.58 -13.22 1.32
N PRO A 65 -13.47 -13.91 2.47
CA PRO A 65 -14.11 -15.19 2.72
C PRO A 65 -15.63 -15.16 2.61
N ALA A 66 -16.27 -14.05 3.00
CA ALA A 66 -17.72 -13.95 3.09
C ALA A 66 -18.36 -13.93 1.70
N THR A 67 -17.71 -13.29 0.73
CA THR A 67 -18.24 -13.12 -0.64
C THR A 67 -17.57 -14.01 -1.67
N ASN A 68 -16.53 -14.76 -1.29
CA ASN A 68 -15.66 -15.51 -2.21
C ASN A 68 -15.09 -14.61 -3.32
N THR A 69 -14.58 -13.43 -2.94
CA THR A 69 -13.96 -12.49 -3.88
C THR A 69 -12.55 -12.13 -3.45
N CYS A 70 -11.63 -12.10 -4.42
CA CYS A 70 -10.28 -11.57 -4.22
C CYS A 70 -10.20 -10.15 -4.76
N HIS A 71 -9.60 -9.25 -4.00
CA HIS A 71 -9.36 -7.87 -4.37
C HIS A 71 -7.88 -7.65 -4.60
N PHE A 72 -7.53 -7.27 -5.82
CA PHE A 72 -6.18 -6.88 -6.21
C PHE A 72 -6.12 -5.37 -6.33
N ASN A 73 -5.59 -4.73 -5.30
CA ASN A 73 -5.59 -3.29 -5.12
C ASN A 73 -4.21 -2.70 -5.45
N GLU A 74 -4.18 -1.66 -6.27
CA GLU A 74 -2.98 -0.93 -6.67
C GLU A 74 -2.82 0.34 -5.84
N TYR A 75 -1.75 0.39 -5.05
CA TYR A 75 -1.30 1.53 -4.28
C TYR A 75 -0.18 2.26 -5.03
N SER A 76 -0.50 3.42 -5.58
CA SER A 76 0.46 4.31 -6.24
C SER A 76 1.14 5.26 -5.25
N LYS A 77 2.12 6.02 -5.77
CA LYS A 77 2.94 7.00 -5.01
C LYS A 77 2.09 7.81 -4.05
N GLY A 78 2.50 7.81 -2.77
CA GLY A 78 1.74 8.44 -1.69
C GLY A 78 0.66 7.55 -1.08
N ASN A 79 0.70 6.23 -1.32
CA ASN A 79 -0.25 5.24 -0.79
C ASN A 79 -1.72 5.48 -1.23
N LEU A 80 -1.92 6.07 -2.42
CA LEU A 80 -3.23 6.32 -2.99
C LEU A 80 -3.68 5.10 -3.80
N LEU A 81 -4.87 4.58 -3.51
CA LEU A 81 -5.50 3.53 -4.32
C LEU A 81 -5.87 4.10 -5.70
N GLN A 82 -5.23 3.63 -6.76
CA GLN A 82 -5.49 4.08 -8.14
C GLN A 82 -6.24 3.02 -8.96
N GLY A 83 -5.89 1.75 -8.76
CA GLY A 83 -6.45 0.62 -9.49
C GLY A 83 -7.03 -0.43 -8.54
N LYS A 84 -8.09 -1.09 -8.98
CA LYS A 84 -8.66 -2.25 -8.29
C LYS A 84 -9.19 -3.26 -9.30
N VAL A 85 -8.77 -4.50 -9.14
CA VAL A 85 -9.35 -5.65 -9.85
C VAL A 85 -10.07 -6.52 -8.84
N THR A 86 -11.29 -6.94 -9.15
CA THR A 86 -12.07 -7.87 -8.31
C THR A 86 -12.24 -9.18 -9.06
N ILE A 87 -11.75 -10.26 -8.48
CA ILE A 87 -11.89 -11.61 -9.00
C ILE A 87 -12.97 -12.32 -8.19
N LYS A 88 -14.07 -12.70 -8.84
CA LYS A 88 -15.16 -13.46 -8.20
C LYS A 88 -14.86 -14.96 -8.23
N ASN A 89 -15.31 -15.68 -7.21
CA ASN A 89 -15.09 -17.11 -7.04
C ASN A 89 -13.61 -17.51 -7.04
N CYS A 90 -12.77 -16.63 -6.51
CA CYS A 90 -11.31 -16.77 -6.50
C CYS A 90 -10.84 -18.06 -5.80
N SER A 91 -11.53 -18.46 -4.73
CA SER A 91 -11.31 -19.72 -3.99
C SER A 91 -9.82 -20.05 -3.80
N PRO A 92 -9.03 -19.16 -3.16
CA PRO A 92 -7.59 -19.35 -3.03
C PRO A 92 -7.28 -20.65 -2.28
N MET A 93 -6.24 -21.38 -2.72
CA MET A 93 -5.87 -22.68 -2.15
C MET A 93 -5.60 -22.63 -0.63
N LEU A 94 -5.22 -21.46 -0.11
CA LEU A 94 -5.06 -21.19 1.32
C LEU A 94 -6.33 -21.48 2.14
N ARG A 95 -7.53 -21.40 1.55
CA ARG A 95 -8.79 -21.77 2.23
C ARG A 95 -8.90 -23.28 2.50
N GLY A 96 -8.28 -24.13 1.68
CA GLY A 96 -8.35 -25.59 1.79
C GLY A 96 -7.34 -26.19 2.78
N ALA A 97 -6.17 -25.57 2.93
CA ALA A 97 -5.10 -26.09 3.78
C ALA A 97 -5.37 -25.98 5.29
N GLY A 98 -6.36 -25.19 5.70
CA GLY A 98 -6.74 -25.02 7.11
C GLY A 98 -7.72 -26.07 7.66
N ASN A 99 -8.37 -26.86 6.81
CA ASN A 99 -9.33 -27.89 7.24
C ASN A 99 -8.80 -29.33 7.16
N GLU A 100 -7.58 -29.54 6.66
CA GLU A 100 -6.96 -30.87 6.50
C GLU A 100 -5.70 -31.06 7.37
N GLN A 101 -5.60 -30.35 8.49
CA GLN A 101 -4.42 -30.38 9.38
C GLN A 101 -4.77 -30.58 10.86
N VAL A 102 -5.70 -31.48 11.19
CA VAL A 102 -5.67 -32.26 12.46
C VAL A 102 -6.41 -33.60 12.28
N ARG A 103 -5.81 -34.53 11.55
CA ARG A 103 -6.07 -35.96 11.74
C ARG A 103 -4.72 -36.67 11.84
N ILE A 104 -4.10 -36.49 13.00
CA ILE A 104 -3.00 -37.35 13.42
C ILE A 104 -3.65 -38.71 13.80
N PRO A 105 -3.16 -39.84 13.27
CA PRO A 105 -3.63 -41.17 13.70
C PRO A 105 -3.37 -41.44 15.18
#